data_AF-A0A7J4T092-F1
#
_entry.id   AF-A0A7J4T092-F1
#
_cell.length_a   1.000
_cell.length_b   1.000
_cell.length_c   1.000
_cell.angle_alpha   90.00
_cell.angle_beta   90.00
_cell.angle_gamma   90.00
#
_symmetry.space_group_name_H-M   'P 1'
#
loop_
_entity.id
_entity.type
_entity.pdbx_description
1 polymer ?
#
loop_
_entity_poly.entity_id
_entity_poly.type
_entity_poly.pdbx_seq_one_letter_code
_entity_poly.pdbx_strand_id
1 'polypeptide(L)'
;GLYQHVRATWRRPKDALPHMYRQERMAQWRREPVNCKIDRPTRIDAARRMGYKAKQGVVMIRTRVRRGGLRKGKIHMKRKPS
;
A
#
# COMPACT_ATOMS: atom_id res chain seq x y z
N GLY A 1 -23.07 0.45 -8.46
CA GLY A 1 -22.94 1.24 -7.21
C GLY A 1 -21.58 1.91 -7.07
N LEU A 2 -21.43 2.87 -6.14
CA LEU A 2 -20.21 3.69 -5.95
C LEU A 2 -18.93 2.86 -5.71
N TYR A 3 -18.99 1.84 -4.85
CA TYR A 3 -17.82 0.98 -4.57
C TYR A 3 -17.33 0.21 -5.80
N GLN A 4 -18.23 -0.15 -6.72
CA GLN A 4 -17.86 -0.80 -7.97
C GLN A 4 -17.08 0.15 -8.88
N HIS A 5 -17.45 1.44 -8.92
CA HIS A 5 -16.73 2.46 -9.68
C HIS A 5 -15.33 2.70 -9.12
N VAL A 6 -15.22 2.89 -7.79
CA VAL A 6 -13.92 3.01 -7.12
C VAL A 6 -13.06 1.79 -7.42
N ARG A 7 -13.62 0.58 -7.30
CA ARG A 7 -12.90 -0.65 -7.63
C ARG A 7 -12.44 -0.67 -9.09
N ALA A 8 -13.25 -0.21 -10.03
CA ALA A 8 -12.92 -0.14 -11.45
C ALA A 8 -11.77 0.85 -11.71
N THR A 9 -11.81 2.06 -11.13
CA THR A 9 -10.73 3.06 -11.21
C THR A 9 -9.39 2.49 -10.73
N TRP A 10 -9.39 1.71 -9.65
CA TRP A 10 -8.18 1.11 -9.09
C TRP A 10 -7.68 -0.15 -9.84
N ARG A 11 -8.39 -0.66 -10.86
CA ARG A 11 -7.88 -1.75 -11.72
C ARG A 11 -6.74 -1.27 -12.61
N ARG A 12 -6.90 -0.08 -13.22
CA ARG A 12 -5.88 0.58 -14.04
C ARG A 12 -5.68 2.02 -13.57
N PRO A 13 -5.02 2.22 -12.40
CA PRO A 13 -4.88 3.54 -11.79
C PRO A 13 -3.99 4.49 -12.61
N LYS A 14 -3.19 3.98 -13.55
CA LYS A 14 -2.38 4.85 -14.42
C LYS A 14 -3.24 5.62 -15.41
N ASP A 15 -4.28 4.98 -15.93
CA ASP A 15 -5.14 5.52 -16.97
C ASP A 15 -6.31 6.29 -16.35
N ALA A 16 -6.86 5.77 -15.25
CA ALA A 16 -8.08 6.29 -14.64
C ALA A 16 -7.87 7.40 -13.60
N LEU A 17 -6.64 7.61 -13.09
CA LEU A 17 -6.34 8.68 -12.14
C LEU A 17 -5.40 9.72 -12.78
N PRO A 18 -5.69 11.02 -12.60
CA PRO A 18 -4.81 12.09 -13.04
C PRO A 18 -3.36 11.86 -12.60
N HIS A 19 -2.43 12.10 -13.52
CA HIS A 19 -1.01 11.86 -13.26
C HIS A 19 -0.50 12.69 -12.06
N MET A 20 -0.84 13.98 -12.03
CA MET A 20 -0.45 14.92 -10.97
C MET A 20 -0.88 14.42 -9.58
N TYR A 21 -2.15 14.01 -9.44
CA TYR A 21 -2.67 13.47 -8.18
C TYR A 21 -1.88 12.25 -7.67
N ARG A 22 -1.43 11.36 -8.57
CA ARG A 22 -0.59 10.23 -8.18
C ARG A 22 0.82 10.67 -7.82
N GLN A 23 1.40 11.60 -8.57
CA GLN A 23 2.75 12.09 -8.37
C GLN A 23 2.89 12.80 -7.01
N GLU A 24 1.97 13.70 -6.68
CA GLU A 24 1.93 14.42 -5.40
C GLU A 24 1.88 13.46 -4.22
N ARG A 25 0.96 12.49 -4.23
CA ARG A 25 0.86 11.49 -3.16
C ARG A 25 2.12 10.64 -3.04
N MET A 26 2.69 10.20 -4.15
CA MET A 26 3.92 9.42 -4.13
C MET A 26 5.10 10.26 -3.60
N ALA A 27 5.17 11.55 -3.89
CA ALA A 27 6.19 12.44 -3.34
C ALA A 27 6.02 12.60 -1.82
N GLN A 28 4.80 12.80 -1.34
CA GLN A 28 4.48 12.86 0.08
C GLN A 28 4.87 11.57 0.81
N TRP A 29 4.46 10.40 0.30
CA TRP A 29 4.71 9.10 0.94
C TRP A 29 6.18 8.69 0.97
N ARG A 30 7.03 9.28 0.12
CA ARG A 30 8.49 9.08 0.20
C ARG A 30 9.10 9.79 1.40
N ARG A 31 8.54 10.94 1.80
CA ARG A 31 8.99 11.74 2.94
C ARG A 31 8.43 11.25 4.28
N GLU A 32 7.26 10.60 4.25
CA GLU A 32 6.64 9.99 5.44
C GLU A 32 7.50 8.87 6.07
N PRO A 33 7.32 8.59 7.37
CA PRO A 33 7.95 7.46 8.06
C PRO A 33 7.52 6.12 7.47
N VAL A 34 8.27 5.06 7.78
CA VAL A 34 8.01 3.70 7.25
C VAL A 34 6.63 3.20 7.63
N ASN A 35 6.20 3.44 8.87
CA ASN A 35 4.85 3.17 9.35
C ASN A 35 4.17 4.49 9.66
N CYS A 36 3.11 4.81 8.94
CA CYS A 36 2.35 6.04 9.10
C CYS A 36 0.87 5.70 9.38
N LYS A 37 0.34 6.20 10.50
CA LYS A 37 -1.09 6.06 10.83
C LYS A 37 -1.90 6.96 9.88
N ILE A 38 -2.96 6.41 9.31
CA ILE A 38 -3.86 7.15 8.40
C ILE A 38 -5.27 7.16 8.97
N ASP A 39 -5.93 8.32 8.96
CA ASP A 39 -7.28 8.47 9.53
C ASP A 39 -8.36 7.84 8.64
N ARG A 40 -8.17 7.88 7.32
CA ARG A 40 -9.12 7.33 6.35
C ARG A 40 -8.42 6.42 5.34
N PRO A 41 -9.09 5.34 4.90
CA PRO A 41 -8.52 4.44 3.92
C PRO A 41 -8.42 5.12 2.55
N THR A 42 -7.26 5.01 1.91
CA THR A 42 -7.06 5.46 0.52
C THR A 42 -8.01 4.77 -0.47
N ARG A 43 -8.38 3.51 -0.16
CA ARG A 43 -9.28 2.66 -0.94
C ARG A 43 -10.40 2.13 -0.05
N ILE A 44 -11.50 2.87 0.02
CA ILE A 44 -12.65 2.48 0.83
C ILE A 44 -13.32 1.18 0.34
N ASP A 45 -13.28 0.92 -0.97
CA ASP A 45 -13.81 -0.30 -1.58
C ASP A 45 -13.10 -1.56 -1.07
N ALA A 46 -11.77 -1.52 -1.03
CA ALA A 46 -10.93 -2.62 -0.59
C ALA A 46 -10.97 -2.75 0.94
N ALA A 47 -10.90 -1.64 1.66
CA ALA A 47 -10.96 -1.64 3.11
C ALA A 47 -12.25 -2.29 3.62
N ARG A 48 -13.42 -1.90 3.09
CA ARG A 48 -14.70 -2.50 3.51
C ARG A 48 -14.82 -3.97 3.16
N ARG A 49 -14.27 -4.42 2.02
CA ARG A 49 -14.21 -5.85 1.67
C ARG A 49 -13.39 -6.65 2.68
N MET A 50 -12.32 -6.07 3.22
CA MET A 50 -11.47 -6.67 4.25
C MET A 50 -12.05 -6.53 5.67
N GLY A 51 -13.24 -5.95 5.83
CA GLY A 51 -13.91 -5.80 7.14
C GLY A 51 -13.68 -4.47 7.85
N TYR A 52 -13.09 -3.47 7.19
CA TYR A 52 -12.96 -2.13 7.78
C TYR A 52 -14.33 -1.54 8.13
N LYS A 53 -14.46 -1.09 9.37
CA LYS A 53 -15.58 -0.30 9.88
C LYS A 53 -15.06 1.01 10.44
N ALA A 54 -15.76 2.10 10.15
CA ALA A 54 -15.44 3.41 10.74
C ALA A 54 -15.98 3.46 12.17
N LYS A 55 -15.25 2.84 13.09
CA LYS A 55 -15.58 2.78 14.52
C LYS A 55 -14.31 3.08 15.33
N GLN A 56 -14.48 3.64 16.52
CA GLN A 56 -13.40 3.74 17.50
C GLN A 56 -12.75 2.36 17.74
N GLY A 57 -11.42 2.33 17.79
CA GLY A 57 -10.64 1.10 17.92
C GLY A 57 -10.21 0.45 16.60
N VAL A 58 -10.77 0.85 15.45
CA VAL A 58 -10.29 0.40 14.13
C VAL A 58 -9.29 1.43 13.58
N VAL A 59 -8.06 0.99 13.35
CA VAL A 59 -6.96 1.85 12.87
C VAL A 59 -6.45 1.36 11.52
N MET A 60 -6.10 2.30 10.65
CA MET A 60 -5.44 2.02 9.39
C MET A 60 -4.00 2.55 9.44
N ILE A 61 -3.06 1.73 8.97
CA ILE A 61 -1.64 2.09 8.88
C ILE A 61 -1.18 1.88 7.44
N ARG A 62 -0.43 2.85 6.92
CA ARG A 62 0.33 2.72 5.68
C ARG A 62 1.75 2.33 6.02
N THR A 63 2.21 1.20 5.45
CA THR A 63 3.58 0.72 5.63
C THR A 63 4.33 0.72 4.31
N ARG A 64 5.56 1.22 4.33
CA ARG A 64 6.49 1.21 3.19
C ARG A 64 7.37 -0.03 3.24
N VAL A 65 7.31 -0.84 2.18
CA VAL A 65 8.18 -2.00 1.97
C VAL A 65 9.05 -1.76 0.74
N ARG A 66 10.33 -2.14 0.82
CA ARG A 66 11.24 -2.04 -0.34
C ARG A 66 10.83 -3.01 -1.44
N ARG A 67 11.18 -2.67 -2.67
CA ARG A 67 11.10 -3.60 -3.81
C ARG A 67 12.31 -4.56 -3.82
N GLY A 68 12.21 -5.61 -4.63
CA GLY A 68 13.25 -6.63 -4.81
C GLY A 68 13.11 -7.82 -3.85
N GLY A 69 13.87 -8.88 -4.12
CA GLY A 69 13.83 -10.13 -3.35
C GLY A 69 14.47 -10.03 -1.96
N LEU A 70 14.59 -11.18 -1.29
CA LEU A 70 15.20 -11.31 0.04
C LEU A 70 16.63 -10.73 0.06
N ARG A 71 16.97 -9.97 1.11
CA ARG A 71 18.36 -9.61 1.42
C ARG A 71 19.01 -10.83 2.05
N LYS A 72 19.56 -11.71 1.22
CA LYS A 72 20.19 -12.95 1.68
C LYS A 72 21.44 -12.59 2.48
N GLY A 73 21.50 -13.04 3.72
CA GLY A 73 22.70 -12.90 4.55
C GLY A 73 23.87 -13.67 3.95
N LYS A 74 25.09 -13.18 4.21
CA LYS A 74 26.31 -13.91 3.85
C LYS A 74 26.30 -15.24 4.61
N ILE A 75 26.62 -16.31 3.90
CA ILE A 75 26.75 -17.62 4.51
C ILE A 75 28.16 -17.71 5.10
N HIS A 76 28.26 -17.98 6.40
CA HIS A 76 29.54 -18.09 7.12
C HIS A 76 30.09 -19.52 7.19
N MET A 77 29.26 -20.52 6.91
CA MET A 77 29.64 -21.94 6.95
C MET A 77 29.53 -22.60 5.57
N LYS A 78 30.21 -23.73 5.38
CA LYS A 78 30.11 -24.51 4.14
C LYS A 78 28.66 -24.96 3.92
N ARG A 79 28.19 -24.89 2.69
CA ARG A 79 26.92 -25.50 2.26
C ARG A 79 27.19 -26.46 1.12
N LYS A 80 26.40 -27.53 1.07
CA LYS A 80 26.35 -28.40 -0.10
C LYS A 80 25.89 -27.55 -1.31
N PRO A 81 26.66 -27.52 -2.41
CA PRO A 81 26.20 -26.94 -3.66
C PRO A 81 24.92 -27.67 -4.10
N SER A 82 23.93 -26.90 -4.55
CA SER A 82 22.72 -27.45 -5.17
C SER A 82 23.04 -28.03 -6.54
#